data_AF-A0A9D6M247-F1
#
_entry.id   AF-A0A9D6M247-F1
#
_cell.length_a   1.000
_cell.length_b   1.000
_cell.length_c   1.000
_cell.angle_alpha   90.00
_cell.angle_beta   90.00
_cell.angle_gamma   90.00
#
_symmetry.space_group_name_H-M   'P 1'
#
loop_
_entity.id
_entity.type
_entity.pdbx_description
1 polymer ?
#
loop_
_entity_poly.entity_id
_entity_poly.type
_entity_poly.pdbx_seq_one_letter_code
_entity_poly.pdbx_strand_id
1 'polypeptide(L)'
;MAWRFLRALAAPERFVLALAAGLAIAIYANFVLTLVNLNLASIAFVAAFGFCLLYLLAAFVKTKSRFSLRALSSYGWLVAIVSGAIILRLYPLYVSEYPGGADTVFHLILARKITLNGILPTDWTPFETIAVNYTLGGHAFIAQISELAGIPLHRAFALIMVALAGMSTALVYVIGKNFFGRDSLARASAFAYAFIANLGSLDYYRWGGLPNETAMTL
;
A
#
# COMPACT_ATOMS: atom_id res chain seq x y z
N MET A 1 21.41 10.23 -12.23
CA MET A 1 20.73 9.26 -13.12
C MET A 1 19.22 9.21 -12.88
N ALA A 2 18.76 9.01 -11.63
CA ALA A 2 17.33 8.92 -11.26
C ALA A 2 16.44 10.10 -11.76
N TRP A 3 16.93 11.34 -11.71
CA TRP A 3 16.16 12.51 -12.17
C TRP A 3 15.82 12.47 -13.66
N ARG A 4 16.71 11.93 -14.50
CA ARG A 4 16.45 11.79 -15.94
C ARG A 4 15.38 10.74 -16.22
N PHE A 5 15.40 9.63 -15.47
CA PHE A 5 14.37 8.60 -15.53
C PHE A 5 13.00 9.17 -15.18
N LEU A 6 12.86 9.85 -14.03
CA LEU A 6 11.57 10.43 -13.61
C LEU A 6 11.00 11.45 -14.62
N ARG A 7 11.87 12.21 -15.31
CA ARG A 7 11.42 13.14 -16.36
C ARG A 7 10.94 12.45 -17.63
N ALA A 8 11.45 11.26 -17.94
CA ALA A 8 11.03 10.48 -19.11
C ALA A 8 9.63 9.86 -18.93
N LEU A 9 9.20 9.63 -17.69
CA LEU A 9 7.90 9.05 -17.37
C LEU A 9 6.74 9.96 -17.73
N ALA A 10 5.58 9.37 -18.03
CA ALA A 10 4.34 10.12 -18.13
C ALA A 10 3.88 10.65 -16.75
N ALA A 11 3.04 11.68 -16.73
CA ALA A 11 2.55 12.25 -15.48
C ALA A 11 1.82 11.23 -14.57
N PRO A 12 0.96 10.33 -15.07
CA PRO A 12 0.34 9.29 -14.24
C PRO A 12 1.33 8.28 -13.67
N GLU A 13 2.37 7.91 -14.43
CA GLU A 13 3.41 6.98 -13.97
C GLU A 13 4.22 7.58 -12.83
N ARG A 14 4.61 8.87 -12.95
CA ARG A 14 5.26 9.60 -11.86
C ARG A 14 4.39 9.66 -10.61
N PHE A 15 3.09 9.88 -10.78
CA PHE A 15 2.14 9.95 -9.67
C PHE A 15 2.07 8.62 -8.93
N VAL A 16 1.94 7.49 -9.64
CA VAL A 16 1.93 6.15 -9.04
C VAL A 16 3.22 5.88 -8.27
N LEU A 17 4.39 6.10 -8.88
CA LEU A 17 5.68 5.84 -8.22
C LEU A 17 5.85 6.65 -6.94
N ALA A 18 5.32 7.86 -6.92
CA ALA A 18 5.52 8.72 -5.79
C ALA A 18 4.48 8.54 -4.69
N LEU A 19 3.27 8.08 -5.02
CA LEU A 19 2.37 7.52 -4.02
C LEU A 19 3.01 6.32 -3.34
N ALA A 20 3.61 5.41 -4.11
CA ALA A 20 4.31 4.24 -3.59
C ALA A 20 5.49 4.64 -2.69
N ALA A 21 6.37 5.52 -3.16
CA ALA A 21 7.50 6.02 -2.37
C ALA A 21 7.04 6.79 -1.13
N GLY A 22 5.98 7.60 -1.23
CA GLY A 22 5.41 8.32 -0.10
C GLY A 22 4.84 7.37 0.96
N LEU A 23 4.14 6.32 0.53
CA LEU A 23 3.68 5.27 1.44
C LEU A 23 4.85 4.53 2.09
N ALA A 24 5.90 4.20 1.32
CA ALA A 24 7.10 3.52 1.84
C ALA A 24 7.75 4.32 2.97
N ILE A 25 7.98 5.61 2.73
CA ILE A 25 8.54 6.53 3.71
C ILE A 25 7.62 6.63 4.93
N ALA A 26 6.32 6.71 4.73
CA ALA A 26 5.36 6.84 5.83
C ALA A 26 5.32 5.58 6.70
N ILE A 27 5.34 4.39 6.10
CA ILE A 27 5.41 3.10 6.82
C ILE A 27 6.74 2.99 7.59
N TYR A 28 7.86 3.34 6.96
CA TYR A 28 9.17 3.31 7.60
C TYR A 28 9.28 4.30 8.76
N ALA A 29 8.84 5.55 8.57
CA ALA A 29 8.83 6.56 9.61
C ALA A 29 7.94 6.12 10.79
N ASN A 30 6.76 5.58 10.52
CA ASN A 30 5.87 5.04 11.54
C ASN A 30 6.56 3.92 12.33
N PHE A 31 7.20 2.96 11.65
CA PHE A 31 7.97 1.90 12.30
C PHE A 31 9.05 2.45 13.24
N VAL A 32 9.87 3.41 12.79
CA VAL A 32 10.93 4.00 13.61
C VAL A 32 10.35 4.72 14.83
N LEU A 33 9.26 5.46 14.66
CA LEU A 33 8.64 6.23 15.76
C LEU A 33 7.97 5.33 16.80
N THR A 34 7.30 4.26 16.35
CA THR A 34 6.76 3.24 17.27
C THR A 34 7.88 2.49 17.98
N LEU A 35 9.02 2.25 17.33
CA LEU A 35 10.18 1.61 17.94
C LEU A 35 10.75 2.44 19.11
N VAL A 36 10.72 3.77 19.01
CA VAL A 36 11.22 4.68 20.07
C VAL A 36 10.11 5.17 21.01
N ASN A 37 8.92 4.56 20.98
CA ASN A 37 7.76 4.91 21.82
C ASN A 37 7.38 6.40 21.77
N LEU A 38 7.49 7.02 20.61
CA LEU A 38 7.05 8.40 20.45
C LEU A 38 5.58 8.42 20.04
N ASN A 39 4.74 8.95 20.93
CA ASN A 39 3.31 9.20 20.69
C ASN A 39 3.04 10.29 19.61
N LEU A 40 4.08 10.64 18.85
CA LEU A 40 4.06 11.53 17.69
C LEU A 40 3.98 10.75 16.37
N ALA A 41 3.96 9.40 16.41
CA ALA A 41 3.88 8.54 15.23
C ALA A 41 2.75 8.98 14.28
N SER A 42 1.57 9.24 14.84
CA SER A 42 0.39 9.76 14.12
C SER A 42 0.66 11.10 13.43
N ILE A 43 1.30 12.04 14.13
CA ILE A 43 1.58 13.39 13.63
C ILE A 43 2.65 13.35 12.54
N ALA A 44 3.72 12.61 12.76
CA ALA A 44 4.81 12.48 11.82
C ALA A 44 4.40 11.68 10.58
N PHE A 45 3.54 10.66 10.72
CA PHE A 45 2.95 9.95 9.59
C PHE A 45 2.13 10.91 8.71
N VAL A 46 1.22 11.68 9.30
CA VAL A 46 0.41 12.67 8.57
C VAL A 46 1.30 13.74 7.94
N ALA A 47 2.33 14.22 8.65
CA ALA A 47 3.26 15.21 8.13
C ALA A 47 4.11 14.66 6.97
N ALA A 48 4.64 13.44 7.08
CA ALA A 48 5.46 12.81 6.04
C ALA A 48 4.62 12.48 4.79
N PHE A 49 3.47 11.82 4.97
CA PHE A 49 2.57 11.50 3.88
C PHE A 49 2.02 12.78 3.22
N GLY A 50 1.61 13.75 4.03
CA GLY A 50 1.16 15.07 3.58
C GLY A 50 2.25 15.82 2.81
N PHE A 51 3.49 15.81 3.29
CA PHE A 51 4.62 16.43 2.60
C PHE A 51 4.93 15.74 1.27
N CYS A 52 4.92 14.41 1.21
CA CYS A 52 5.07 13.66 -0.04
C CYS A 52 3.95 14.00 -1.03
N LEU A 53 2.70 14.03 -0.58
CA LEU A 53 1.55 14.38 -1.42
C LEU A 53 1.65 15.83 -1.93
N LEU A 54 1.98 16.78 -1.05
CA LEU A 54 2.16 18.18 -1.41
C LEU A 54 3.34 18.40 -2.36
N TYR A 55 4.46 17.73 -2.14
CA TYR A 55 5.60 17.74 -3.05
C TYR A 55 5.20 17.24 -4.44
N LEU A 56 4.36 16.20 -4.50
CA LEU A 56 3.88 15.68 -5.78
C LEU A 56 2.91 16.60 -6.48
N LEU A 57 1.97 17.19 -5.75
CA LEU A 57 1.09 18.22 -6.28
C LEU A 57 1.92 19.41 -6.80
N ALA A 58 2.94 19.85 -6.06
CA ALA A 58 3.83 20.94 -6.47
C ALA A 58 4.68 20.59 -7.70
N ALA A 59 5.25 19.38 -7.75
CA ALA A 59 6.02 18.89 -8.90
C ALA A 59 5.13 18.78 -10.15
N PHE A 60 3.90 18.30 -9.97
CA PHE A 60 2.89 18.21 -11.01
C PHE A 60 2.53 19.59 -11.57
N VAL A 61 2.22 20.56 -10.71
CA VAL A 61 1.95 21.96 -11.09
C VAL A 61 3.14 22.58 -11.82
N LYS A 62 4.37 22.37 -11.33
CA LYS A 62 5.59 22.93 -11.94
C LYS A 62 5.90 22.33 -13.30
N THR A 63 5.55 21.07 -13.58
CA THR A 63 5.88 20.45 -14.86
C THR A 63 5.16 21.05 -16.08
N LYS A 64 4.26 22.03 -15.93
CA LYS A 64 3.42 22.58 -17.04
C LYS A 64 2.79 21.49 -17.92
N SER A 65 2.70 20.28 -17.38
CA SER A 65 2.06 19.12 -17.99
C SER A 65 0.59 19.47 -18.00
N ARG A 66 0.11 20.06 -19.10
CA ARG A 66 -1.32 20.26 -19.30
C ARG A 66 -1.93 18.87 -19.18
N PHE A 67 -2.64 18.62 -18.09
CA PHE A 67 -3.40 17.41 -17.90
C PHE A 67 -4.51 17.46 -18.95
N SER A 68 -4.20 16.93 -20.11
CA SER A 68 -5.16 16.84 -21.19
C SER A 68 -6.12 15.73 -20.81
N LEU A 69 -7.42 16.01 -20.87
CA LEU A 69 -8.44 14.95 -20.77
C LEU A 69 -8.17 13.81 -21.77
N ARG A 70 -7.47 14.10 -22.87
CA ARG A 70 -6.98 13.11 -23.86
C ARG A 70 -5.83 12.23 -23.34
N ALA A 71 -5.00 12.75 -22.44
CA ALA A 71 -4.00 11.94 -21.75
C ALA A 71 -4.68 11.01 -20.74
N LEU A 72 -5.64 11.52 -19.96
CA LEU A 72 -6.47 10.72 -19.06
C LEU A 72 -7.21 9.59 -19.81
N SER A 73 -7.79 9.88 -20.98
CA SER A 73 -8.45 8.86 -21.79
C SER A 73 -7.50 7.76 -22.28
N SER A 74 -6.21 8.08 -22.46
CA SER A 74 -5.19 7.09 -22.82
C SER A 74 -4.83 6.13 -21.66
N TYR A 75 -5.15 6.51 -20.41
CA TYR A 75 -5.00 5.67 -19.21
C TYR A 75 -6.34 5.15 -18.67
N GLY A 76 -7.45 5.38 -19.37
CA GLY A 76 -8.77 4.92 -18.92
C GLY A 76 -8.82 3.41 -18.67
N TRP A 77 -8.07 2.64 -19.46
CA TRP A 77 -7.93 1.19 -19.25
C TRP A 77 -7.20 0.85 -17.94
N LEU A 78 -6.19 1.62 -17.53
CA LEU A 78 -5.44 1.37 -16.30
C LEU A 78 -6.34 1.68 -15.11
N VAL A 79 -7.08 2.79 -15.18
CA VAL A 79 -8.09 3.15 -14.19
C VAL A 79 -9.13 2.03 -14.09
N ALA A 80 -9.59 1.47 -15.21
CA ALA A 80 -10.55 0.36 -15.22
C ALA A 80 -9.97 -0.91 -14.56
N ILE A 81 -8.72 -1.28 -14.86
CA ILE A 81 -8.06 -2.45 -14.25
C ILE A 81 -7.89 -2.25 -12.74
N VAL A 82 -7.34 -1.10 -12.31
CA VAL A 82 -7.13 -0.80 -10.89
C VAL A 82 -8.47 -0.74 -10.15
N SER A 83 -9.48 -0.08 -10.72
CA SER A 83 -10.82 0.00 -10.11
C SER A 83 -11.46 -1.38 -10.03
N GLY A 84 -11.35 -2.21 -11.07
CA GLY A 84 -11.84 -3.59 -11.06
C GLY A 84 -11.14 -4.42 -9.99
N ALA A 85 -9.82 -4.29 -9.86
CA ALA A 85 -9.02 -4.97 -8.83
C ALA A 85 -9.46 -4.59 -7.41
N ILE A 86 -9.73 -3.30 -7.18
CA ILE A 86 -10.24 -2.75 -5.91
C ILE A 86 -11.65 -3.26 -5.64
N ILE A 87 -12.58 -3.11 -6.59
CA ILE A 87 -13.99 -3.48 -6.43
C ILE A 87 -14.13 -4.97 -6.11
N LEU A 88 -13.41 -5.84 -6.83
CA LEU A 88 -13.45 -7.28 -6.57
C LEU A 88 -12.91 -7.65 -5.18
N ARG A 89 -11.97 -6.87 -4.63
CA ARG A 89 -11.43 -7.07 -3.28
C ARG A 89 -12.27 -6.41 -2.18
N LEU A 90 -13.11 -5.44 -2.52
CA LEU A 90 -14.11 -4.88 -1.61
C LEU A 90 -15.30 -5.83 -1.43
N TYR A 91 -15.65 -6.63 -2.45
CA TYR A 91 -16.82 -7.51 -2.40
C TYR A 91 -16.82 -8.44 -1.17
N PRO A 92 -15.71 -9.13 -0.82
CA PRO A 92 -15.72 -9.96 0.37
C PRO A 92 -15.87 -9.20 1.70
N LEU A 93 -15.46 -7.92 1.77
CA LEU A 93 -15.67 -7.07 2.95
C LEU A 93 -17.13 -6.67 3.16
N TYR A 94 -17.93 -6.78 2.10
CA TYR A 94 -19.38 -6.65 2.15
C TYR A 94 -20.04 -7.95 2.64
N VAL A 95 -19.46 -9.10 2.31
CA VAL A 95 -20.01 -10.43 2.67
C VAL A 95 -19.61 -10.86 4.09
N SER A 96 -18.41 -10.52 4.54
CA SER A 96 -17.89 -10.85 5.86
C SER A 96 -17.34 -9.61 6.55
N GLU A 97 -17.64 -9.47 7.84
CA GLU A 97 -17.04 -8.43 8.67
C GLU A 97 -15.55 -8.69 8.93
N TYR A 98 -15.18 -9.95 9.13
CA TYR A 98 -13.81 -10.34 9.47
C TYR A 98 -13.09 -10.91 8.24
N PRO A 99 -11.84 -10.50 8.00
CA PRO A 99 -10.99 -11.15 7.01
C PRO A 99 -10.66 -12.57 7.47
N GLY A 100 -10.62 -13.51 6.52
CA GLY A 100 -10.38 -14.93 6.80
C GLY A 100 -8.90 -15.30 6.92
N GLY A 101 -8.65 -16.52 7.38
CA GLY A 101 -7.32 -17.12 7.40
C GLY A 101 -6.52 -16.89 8.68
N ALA A 102 -5.69 -17.87 9.05
CA ALA A 102 -4.85 -17.81 10.25
C ALA A 102 -3.79 -16.70 10.17
N ASP A 103 -3.28 -16.43 8.97
CA ASP A 103 -2.29 -15.35 8.73
C ASP A 103 -2.87 -13.96 9.03
N THR A 104 -4.13 -13.72 8.65
CA THR A 104 -4.78 -12.46 9.00
C THR A 104 -4.95 -12.30 10.51
N VAL A 105 -5.33 -13.37 11.22
CA VAL A 105 -5.43 -13.34 12.69
C VAL A 105 -4.08 -13.01 13.31
N PHE A 106 -3.01 -13.62 12.82
CA PHE A 106 -1.64 -13.33 13.25
C PHE A 106 -1.29 -11.84 13.09
N HIS A 107 -1.59 -11.24 11.92
CA HIS A 107 -1.37 -9.82 11.67
C HIS A 107 -2.19 -8.93 12.61
N LEU A 108 -3.46 -9.27 12.84
CA LEU A 108 -4.33 -8.49 13.71
C LEU A 108 -3.93 -8.56 15.18
N ILE A 109 -3.41 -9.70 15.65
CA ILE A 109 -2.86 -9.83 17.01
C ILE A 109 -1.65 -8.91 17.18
N LEU A 110 -0.71 -8.91 16.24
CA LEU A 110 0.46 -8.04 16.30
C LEU A 110 0.07 -6.56 16.26
N ALA A 111 -0.82 -6.17 15.35
CA ALA A 111 -1.32 -4.79 15.28
C ALA A 111 -2.04 -4.39 16.58
N ARG A 112 -2.82 -5.32 17.18
CA ARG A 112 -3.48 -5.08 18.48
C ARG A 112 -2.49 -4.89 19.61
N LYS A 113 -1.41 -5.68 19.68
CA LYS A 113 -0.36 -5.49 20.68
C LYS A 113 0.28 -4.11 20.56
N ILE A 114 0.51 -3.64 19.32
CA ILE A 114 1.03 -2.29 19.07
C ILE A 114 0.05 -1.22 19.59
N THR A 115 -1.23 -1.30 19.24
CA THR A 115 -2.24 -0.35 19.73
C THR A 115 -2.37 -0.34 21.25
N LEU A 116 -2.26 -1.50 21.91
CA LEU A 116 -2.39 -1.60 23.37
C LEU A 116 -1.17 -1.04 24.11
N ASN A 117 0.03 -1.28 23.59
CA ASN A 117 1.27 -0.97 24.30
C ASN A 117 1.92 0.34 23.83
N GLY A 118 1.50 0.89 22.69
CA GLY A 118 2.14 2.05 22.04
C GLY A 118 3.52 1.76 21.43
N ILE A 119 4.00 0.53 21.55
CA ILE A 119 5.34 0.09 21.13
C ILE A 119 5.28 -1.19 20.30
N LEU A 120 6.36 -1.44 19.56
CA LEU A 120 6.52 -2.69 18.82
C LEU A 120 6.65 -3.88 19.79
N PRO A 121 5.89 -4.98 19.58
CA PRO A 121 5.99 -6.15 20.44
C PRO A 121 7.34 -6.82 20.28
N THR A 122 7.97 -7.16 21.40
CA THR A 122 9.25 -7.90 21.45
C THR A 122 9.06 -9.39 21.64
N ASP A 123 7.89 -9.82 22.12
CA ASP A 123 7.55 -11.21 22.40
C ASP A 123 6.07 -11.53 22.09
N TRP A 124 5.71 -12.81 22.18
CA TRP A 124 4.37 -13.33 21.94
C TRP A 124 3.50 -13.44 23.20
N THR A 125 3.93 -12.87 24.33
CA THR A 125 3.15 -12.98 25.58
C THR A 125 1.78 -12.30 25.44
N PRO A 126 0.72 -12.80 26.09
CA PRO A 126 0.69 -13.96 26.99
C PRO A 126 0.53 -15.32 26.28
N PHE A 127 0.53 -15.36 24.94
CA PHE A 127 0.30 -16.59 24.19
C PHE A 127 1.51 -17.53 24.28
N GLU A 128 2.71 -16.99 24.05
CA GLU A 128 3.95 -17.75 24.13
C GLU A 128 5.12 -16.87 24.61
N THR A 129 6.04 -17.45 25.37
CA THR A 129 7.25 -16.75 25.88
C THR A 129 8.41 -16.89 24.89
N ILE A 130 8.18 -16.47 23.65
CA ILE A 130 9.19 -16.45 22.58
C ILE A 130 9.29 -15.05 21.97
N ALA A 131 10.48 -14.69 21.50
CA ALA A 131 10.71 -13.41 20.84
C ALA A 131 9.94 -13.32 19.52
N VAL A 132 9.44 -12.13 19.19
CA VAL A 132 8.84 -11.85 17.88
C VAL A 132 9.97 -11.74 16.85
N ASN A 133 10.07 -12.70 15.94
CA ASN A 133 10.98 -12.66 14.79
C ASN A 133 10.19 -12.44 13.49
N TYR A 134 9.66 -11.22 13.32
CA TYR A 134 8.83 -10.88 12.17
C TYR A 134 8.95 -9.40 11.80
N THR A 135 8.68 -9.05 10.54
CA THR A 135 8.69 -7.65 10.09
C THR A 135 7.45 -6.90 10.59
N LEU A 136 7.65 -5.84 11.40
CA LEU A 136 6.55 -5.17 12.10
C LEU A 136 6.04 -3.87 11.45
N GLY A 137 6.68 -3.37 10.39
CA GLY A 137 6.32 -2.08 9.78
C GLY A 137 4.86 -2.00 9.30
N GLY A 138 4.38 -3.03 8.59
CA GLY A 138 2.98 -3.09 8.15
C GLY A 138 1.98 -3.14 9.31
N HIS A 139 2.32 -3.82 10.40
CA HIS A 139 1.47 -3.92 11.60
C HIS A 139 1.34 -2.59 12.32
N ALA A 140 2.46 -1.87 12.48
CA ALA A 140 2.45 -0.52 13.01
C ALA A 140 1.60 0.40 12.14
N PHE A 141 1.68 0.25 10.81
CA PHE A 141 0.87 1.02 9.88
C PHE A 141 -0.63 0.73 10.03
N ILE A 142 -1.03 -0.54 10.16
CA ILE A 142 -2.44 -0.91 10.42
C ILE A 142 -2.94 -0.34 11.75
N ALA A 143 -2.15 -0.47 12.82
CA ALA A 143 -2.47 0.07 14.13
C ALA A 143 -2.70 1.59 14.05
N GLN A 144 -1.81 2.30 13.35
CA GLN A 144 -1.87 3.74 13.17
C GLN A 144 -3.11 4.18 12.36
N ILE A 145 -3.42 3.49 11.27
CA ILE A 145 -4.61 3.81 10.45
C ILE A 145 -5.90 3.52 11.22
N SER A 146 -5.94 2.42 11.98
CA SER A 146 -7.08 2.09 12.84
C SER A 146 -7.35 3.19 13.87
N GLU A 147 -6.30 3.70 14.51
CA GLU A 147 -6.40 4.80 15.48
C GLU A 147 -6.81 6.12 14.81
N LEU A 148 -6.13 6.52 13.73
CA LEU A 148 -6.40 7.78 13.03
C LEU A 148 -7.82 7.85 12.44
N ALA A 149 -8.29 6.73 11.87
CA ALA A 149 -9.61 6.67 11.25
C ALA A 149 -10.73 6.33 12.26
N GLY A 150 -10.39 5.98 13.50
CA GLY A 150 -11.36 5.56 14.51
C GLY A 150 -12.13 4.30 14.12
N ILE A 151 -11.50 3.39 13.36
CA ILE A 151 -12.13 2.15 12.89
C ILE A 151 -11.45 0.92 13.50
N PRO A 152 -12.15 -0.23 13.62
CA PRO A 152 -11.55 -1.47 14.11
C PRO A 152 -10.36 -1.95 13.27
N LEU A 153 -9.36 -2.57 13.91
CA LEU A 153 -8.14 -3.08 13.25
C LEU A 153 -8.42 -3.98 12.04
N HIS A 154 -9.42 -4.86 12.14
CA HIS A 154 -9.78 -5.77 11.05
C HIS A 154 -10.29 -5.01 9.81
N ARG A 155 -11.00 -3.88 9.98
CA ARG A 155 -11.42 -3.01 8.89
C ARG A 155 -10.24 -2.22 8.33
N ALA A 156 -9.37 -1.69 9.19
CA ALA A 156 -8.15 -1.01 8.74
C ALA A 156 -7.26 -1.93 7.91
N PHE A 157 -6.99 -3.14 8.39
CA PHE A 157 -6.27 -4.19 7.68
C PHE A 157 -6.88 -4.46 6.30
N ALA A 158 -8.18 -4.74 6.27
CA ALA A 158 -8.89 -5.04 5.03
C ALA A 158 -8.78 -3.92 3.99
N LEU A 159 -9.02 -2.67 4.40
CA LEU A 159 -8.95 -1.52 3.51
C LEU A 159 -7.52 -1.26 3.01
N ILE A 160 -6.51 -1.43 3.89
CA ILE A 160 -5.10 -1.32 3.51
C ILE A 160 -4.76 -2.37 2.45
N MET A 161 -5.17 -3.63 2.62
CA MET A 161 -4.92 -4.68 1.63
C MET A 161 -5.54 -4.35 0.27
N VAL A 162 -6.75 -3.79 0.25
CA VAL A 162 -7.38 -3.32 -1.00
C VAL A 162 -6.60 -2.18 -1.65
N ALA A 163 -6.15 -1.20 -0.84
CA ALA A 163 -5.39 -0.05 -1.33
C ALA A 163 -4.02 -0.47 -1.89
N LEU A 164 -3.30 -1.35 -1.17
CA LEU A 164 -2.02 -1.90 -1.60
C LEU A 164 -2.18 -2.66 -2.92
N ALA A 165 -3.18 -3.53 -3.05
CA ALA A 165 -3.40 -4.29 -4.28
C ALA A 165 -3.66 -3.38 -5.51
N GLY A 166 -4.43 -2.30 -5.32
CA GLY A 166 -4.63 -1.28 -6.35
C GLY A 166 -3.33 -0.58 -6.74
N MET A 167 -2.47 -0.29 -5.76
CA MET A 167 -1.17 0.35 -6.00
C MET A 167 -0.16 -0.61 -6.64
N SER A 168 -0.04 -1.85 -6.16
CA SER A 168 0.76 -2.92 -6.76
C SER A 168 0.40 -3.12 -8.23
N THR A 169 -0.90 -3.15 -8.57
CA THR A 169 -1.39 -3.27 -9.95
C THR A 169 -0.89 -2.10 -10.83
N ALA A 170 -0.97 -0.88 -10.32
CA ALA A 170 -0.49 0.30 -11.03
C ALA A 170 1.04 0.29 -11.18
N LEU A 171 1.78 -0.14 -10.15
CA LEU A 171 3.23 -0.26 -10.18
C LEU A 171 3.71 -1.31 -11.19
N VAL A 172 3.05 -2.47 -11.25
CA VAL A 172 3.34 -3.52 -12.25
C VAL A 172 3.21 -2.96 -13.68
N TYR A 173 2.21 -2.11 -13.94
CA TYR A 173 2.15 -1.41 -15.22
C TYR A 173 3.34 -0.49 -15.44
N VAL A 174 3.67 0.38 -14.48
CA VAL A 174 4.78 1.35 -14.63
C VAL A 174 6.10 0.59 -14.87
N ILE A 175 6.38 -0.43 -14.08
CA ILE A 175 7.57 -1.27 -14.22
C ILE A 175 7.56 -1.97 -15.58
N GLY A 176 6.47 -2.65 -15.94
CA GLY A 176 6.36 -3.36 -17.22
C GLY A 176 6.55 -2.43 -18.42
N LYS A 177 5.99 -1.23 -18.39
CA LYS A 177 6.12 -0.26 -19.48
C LYS A 177 7.56 0.21 -19.64
N ASN A 178 8.23 0.49 -18.54
CA ASN A 178 9.63 0.93 -18.55
C ASN A 178 10.59 -0.19 -18.94
N PHE A 179 10.31 -1.42 -18.49
CA PHE A 179 11.16 -2.57 -18.75
C PHE A 179 11.03 -3.06 -20.21
N PHE A 180 9.80 -3.20 -20.71
CA PHE A 180 9.57 -3.73 -22.06
C PHE A 180 9.54 -2.65 -23.15
N GLY A 181 9.40 -1.37 -22.79
CA GLY A 181 9.19 -0.28 -23.76
C GLY A 181 7.90 -0.39 -24.58
N ARG A 182 7.00 -1.31 -24.21
CA ARG A 182 5.77 -1.64 -24.95
C ARG A 182 4.56 -1.57 -24.05
N ASP A 183 3.67 -0.63 -24.35
CA ASP A 183 2.48 -0.37 -23.55
C ASP A 183 1.52 -1.58 -23.48
N SER A 184 1.38 -2.33 -24.56
CA SER A 184 0.53 -3.54 -24.59
C SER A 184 1.00 -4.63 -23.63
N LEU A 185 2.31 -4.84 -23.50
CA LEU A 185 2.86 -5.81 -22.56
C LEU A 185 2.66 -5.36 -21.12
N ALA A 186 2.86 -4.07 -20.84
CA ALA A 186 2.61 -3.50 -19.53
C ALA A 186 1.14 -3.63 -19.10
N ARG A 187 0.20 -3.41 -20.03
CA ARG A 187 -1.25 -3.65 -19.81
C ARG A 187 -1.53 -5.10 -19.47
N ALA A 188 -0.98 -6.03 -20.25
CA ALA A 188 -1.15 -7.45 -20.03
C ALA A 188 -0.56 -7.90 -18.68
N SER A 189 0.61 -7.39 -18.31
CA SER A 189 1.23 -7.66 -17.00
C SER A 189 0.38 -7.15 -15.84
N ALA A 190 -0.12 -5.92 -15.92
CA ALA A 190 -0.98 -5.35 -14.88
C ALA A 190 -2.31 -6.10 -14.76
N PHE A 191 -2.92 -6.49 -15.89
CA PHE A 191 -4.13 -7.31 -15.91
C PHE A 191 -3.88 -8.69 -15.29
N ALA A 192 -2.81 -9.37 -15.71
CA ALA A 192 -2.45 -10.68 -15.20
C ALA A 192 -2.17 -10.63 -13.70
N TYR A 193 -1.43 -9.63 -13.22
CA TYR A 193 -1.21 -9.41 -11.80
C TYR A 193 -2.52 -9.14 -11.05
N ALA A 194 -3.40 -8.29 -11.58
CA ALA A 194 -4.63 -7.89 -10.90
C ALA A 194 -5.62 -9.04 -10.69
N PHE A 195 -5.73 -9.96 -11.66
CA PHE A 195 -6.85 -10.91 -11.76
C PHE A 195 -6.47 -12.39 -11.97
N ILE A 196 -5.22 -12.70 -12.37
CA ILE A 196 -4.83 -14.06 -12.76
C ILE A 196 -3.73 -14.63 -11.86
N ALA A 197 -2.78 -13.81 -11.41
CA ALA A 197 -1.59 -14.28 -10.71
C ALA A 197 -1.94 -15.03 -9.41
N ASN A 198 -1.27 -16.14 -9.13
CA ASN A 198 -1.58 -16.93 -7.93
C ASN A 198 -1.02 -16.32 -6.63
N LEU A 199 -0.24 -15.24 -6.71
CA LEU A 199 0.36 -14.55 -5.58
C LEU A 199 0.25 -13.04 -5.83
N GLY A 200 -0.28 -12.30 -4.86
CA GLY A 200 -0.45 -10.84 -4.96
C GLY A 200 -1.67 -10.40 -5.75
N SER A 201 -2.51 -11.33 -6.21
CA SER A 201 -3.76 -11.01 -6.90
C SER A 201 -4.95 -11.12 -5.95
N LEU A 202 -6.06 -11.71 -6.39
CA LEU A 202 -7.28 -11.94 -5.63
C LEU A 202 -7.06 -12.97 -4.50
N ASP A 203 -5.98 -13.74 -4.54
CA ASP A 203 -5.65 -14.80 -3.57
C ASP A 203 -5.32 -14.24 -2.17
N TYR A 204 -4.70 -13.06 -2.10
CA TYR A 204 -4.29 -12.44 -0.83
C TYR A 204 -5.44 -11.97 0.05
N TYR A 205 -6.67 -11.93 -0.49
CA TYR A 205 -7.85 -11.78 0.35
C TYR A 205 -8.00 -12.92 1.38
N ARG A 206 -7.61 -14.14 1.03
CA ARG A 206 -7.72 -15.32 1.92
C ARG A 206 -6.50 -15.52 2.81
N TRP A 207 -5.36 -15.03 2.36
CA TRP A 207 -4.06 -15.40 2.89
C TRP A 207 -3.47 -14.37 3.82
N GLY A 208 -4.09 -13.20 4.01
CA GLY A 208 -3.58 -12.20 4.92
C GLY A 208 -2.29 -11.49 4.49
N GLY A 209 -1.68 -11.90 3.36
CA GLY A 209 -0.33 -11.63 2.82
C GLY A 209 0.22 -10.19 2.84
N LEU A 210 0.16 -9.55 4.00
CA LEU A 210 0.49 -8.17 4.26
C LEU A 210 1.98 -7.89 3.98
N PRO A 211 2.95 -8.72 4.42
CA PRO A 211 4.35 -8.46 4.09
C PRO A 211 4.59 -8.53 2.58
N ASN A 212 3.91 -9.45 1.90
CA ASN A 212 4.07 -9.61 0.46
C ASN A 212 3.48 -8.42 -0.30
N GLU A 213 2.24 -7.99 -0.01
CA GLU A 213 1.68 -6.79 -0.66
C GLU A 213 2.50 -5.55 -0.35
N THR A 214 2.93 -5.41 0.91
CA THR A 214 3.76 -4.28 1.31
C THR A 214 5.08 -4.30 0.52
N ALA A 215 5.76 -5.44 0.43
CA ALA A 215 7.00 -5.57 -0.33
C ALA A 215 6.82 -5.38 -1.85
N MET A 216 5.67 -5.74 -2.41
CA MET A 216 5.36 -5.51 -3.83
C MET A 216 5.05 -4.03 -4.13
N THR A 217 4.61 -3.30 -3.10
CA THR A 217 4.20 -1.90 -3.21
C THR A 217 5.33 -0.91 -2.92
N LEU A 218 6.21 -1.23 -1.97
CA LEU A 218 7.24 -0.33 -1.44
C LEU A 218 8.61 -0.54 -2.10
#